data_AF-R7QT50-F1
#
_entry.id   AF-R7QT50-F1
#
_cell.length_a   1.000
_cell.length_b   1.000
_cell.length_c   1.000
_cell.angle_alpha   90.00
_cell.angle_beta   90.00
_cell.angle_gamma   90.00
#
_symmetry.space_group_name_H-M   'P 1'
#
loop_
_entity.id
_entity.type
_entity.pdbx_description
1 polymer ?
#
loop_
_entity_poly.entity_id
_entity_poly.type
_entity_poly.pdbx_seq_one_letter_code
_entity_poly.pdbx_strand_id
1 'polypeptide(L)'
;MKCVFNTGESFAKCFPPIGKVECAPCKKDSDCQSGKCFGTEALGYKCVLNTQASIEKCFPKKPECATCKRSSECSTGKCWGTEALGYKCVFNTTASIEKCFPKKPECATCTRSSECSTGKCWGTSKIGYKCVYDNPESIDKCFPKYHL
;
A
#
# COMPACT_ATOMS: atom_id res chain seq x y z
N MET A 1 6.51 34.13 -40.01
CA MET A 1 5.08 33.81 -39.74
C MET A 1 4.91 32.32 -39.99
N LYS A 2 4.50 31.52 -39.00
CA LYS A 2 4.30 30.07 -39.21
C LYS A 2 2.88 29.85 -39.72
N CYS A 3 2.73 29.26 -40.90
CA CYS A 3 1.44 28.90 -41.46
C CYS A 3 0.90 27.66 -40.75
N VAL A 4 -0.34 27.72 -40.28
CA VAL A 4 -1.04 26.60 -39.63
C VAL A 4 -2.33 26.35 -40.41
N PHE A 5 -2.55 25.11 -40.85
CA PHE A 5 -3.82 24.75 -41.49
C PHE A 5 -4.97 24.97 -40.49
N ASN A 6 -6.09 25.52 -40.95
CA ASN A 6 -7.26 25.80 -40.12
C ASN A 6 -8.04 24.51 -39.79
N THR A 7 -7.38 23.58 -39.10
CA THR A 7 -7.91 22.31 -38.62
C THR A 7 -7.45 22.13 -37.17
N GLY A 8 -8.30 21.52 -36.33
CA GLY A 8 -7.98 21.31 -34.92
C GLY A 8 -6.67 20.53 -34.70
N GLU A 9 -6.40 19.52 -35.54
CA GLU A 9 -5.16 18.74 -35.48
C GLU A 9 -3.90 19.55 -35.83
N SER A 10 -3.99 20.45 -36.81
CA SER A 10 -2.84 21.28 -37.21
C SER A 10 -2.53 22.36 -36.19
N PHE A 11 -3.56 22.91 -35.54
CA PHE A 11 -3.40 23.81 -34.41
C PHE A 11 -2.73 23.12 -33.22
N ALA A 12 -3.16 21.91 -32.85
CA ALA A 12 -2.57 21.15 -31.73
C ALA A 12 -1.10 20.73 -31.98
N LYS A 13 -0.71 20.46 -33.24
CA LYS A 13 0.69 20.16 -33.60
C LYS A 13 1.60 21.38 -33.55
N CYS A 14 1.08 22.55 -33.95
CA CYS A 14 1.87 23.79 -33.98
C CYS A 14 1.89 24.51 -32.62
N PHE A 15 0.85 24.31 -31.82
CA PHE A 15 0.67 24.85 -30.49
C PHE A 15 0.30 23.69 -29.54
N PRO A 16 1.28 22.84 -29.17
CA PRO A 16 1.04 21.79 -28.20
C PRO A 16 0.52 22.44 -26.91
N PRO A 17 -0.50 21.85 -26.25
CA PRO A 17 -1.08 22.42 -25.06
C PRO A 17 0.02 22.66 -24.02
N ILE A 18 0.17 23.93 -23.64
CA ILE A 18 1.22 24.38 -22.73
C ILE A 18 0.93 23.81 -21.35
N GLY A 19 1.88 23.05 -20.81
CA GLY A 19 1.74 22.38 -19.52
C GLY A 19 1.55 20.88 -19.64
N LYS A 20 1.66 20.19 -18.51
CA LYS A 20 1.56 18.75 -18.37
C LYS A 20 0.10 18.31 -18.28
N VAL A 21 -0.16 17.13 -18.81
CA VAL A 21 -1.48 16.48 -18.84
C VAL A 21 -1.93 16.03 -17.44
N GLU A 22 -3.20 15.66 -17.31
CA GLU A 22 -3.79 15.12 -16.09
C GLU A 22 -2.95 13.95 -15.51
N CYS A 23 -2.82 13.91 -14.19
CA CYS A 23 -2.04 12.96 -13.39
C CYS A 23 -0.51 13.00 -13.60
N ALA A 24 0.01 13.86 -14.47
CA ALA A 24 1.44 14.05 -14.63
C ALA A 24 2.05 14.76 -13.40
N PRO A 25 3.29 14.45 -13.00
CA PRO A 25 3.92 15.06 -11.83
C PRO A 25 4.19 16.56 -12.04
N CYS A 26 3.92 17.38 -11.03
CA CYS A 26 4.06 18.83 -11.07
C CYS A 26 4.79 19.36 -9.81
N LYS A 27 5.32 20.59 -9.89
CA LYS A 27 5.87 21.32 -8.73
C LYS A 27 5.06 22.57 -8.41
N LYS A 28 4.39 23.16 -9.40
CA LYS A 28 3.57 24.36 -9.30
C LYS A 28 2.41 24.31 -10.28
N ASP A 29 1.39 25.12 -10.04
CA ASP A 29 0.15 25.16 -10.83
C ASP A 29 0.38 25.46 -12.32
N SER A 30 1.35 26.32 -12.64
CA SER A 30 1.70 26.66 -14.02
C SER A 30 2.37 25.53 -14.80
N ASP A 31 2.73 24.43 -14.14
CA ASP A 31 3.22 23.23 -14.83
C ASP A 31 2.08 22.45 -15.49
N CYS A 32 0.80 22.72 -15.14
CA CYS A 32 -0.34 21.88 -15.51
C CYS A 32 -1.25 22.57 -16.52
N GLN A 33 -1.74 21.82 -17.52
CA GLN A 33 -2.74 22.33 -18.48
C GLN A 33 -4.03 22.78 -17.78
N SER A 34 -4.38 22.12 -16.68
CA SER A 34 -5.52 22.46 -15.84
C SER A 34 -5.31 23.69 -14.96
N GLY A 35 -4.06 24.17 -14.85
CA GLY A 35 -3.67 25.21 -13.90
C GLY A 35 -3.72 24.78 -12.43
N LYS A 36 -3.80 23.47 -12.13
CA LYS A 36 -3.89 22.98 -10.75
C LYS A 36 -2.95 21.79 -10.50
N CYS A 37 -2.01 22.00 -9.60
CA CYS A 37 -1.07 21.02 -9.08
C CYS A 37 -1.53 20.62 -7.67
N PHE A 38 -1.96 19.37 -7.50
CA PHE A 38 -2.52 18.87 -6.25
C PHE A 38 -1.73 17.68 -5.75
N GLY A 39 -1.59 17.55 -4.43
CA GLY A 39 -0.94 16.40 -3.82
C GLY A 39 -0.35 16.73 -2.46
N THR A 40 0.44 15.79 -1.95
CA THR A 40 1.20 15.94 -0.70
C THR A 40 2.57 15.33 -0.91
N GLU A 41 3.54 15.67 -0.06
CA GLU A 41 4.88 15.05 -0.11
C GLU A 41 4.82 13.51 -0.05
N ALA A 42 3.84 12.94 0.65
CA ALA A 42 3.68 11.50 0.78
C ALA A 42 3.15 10.80 -0.50
N LEU A 43 2.36 11.50 -1.31
CA LEU A 43 1.71 10.94 -2.51
C LEU A 43 2.33 11.45 -3.82
N GLY A 44 3.21 12.45 -3.74
CA GLY A 44 3.65 13.24 -4.87
C GLY A 44 2.60 14.28 -5.29
N TYR A 45 3.06 15.32 -5.99
CA TYR A 45 2.21 16.36 -6.57
C TYR A 45 1.94 16.03 -8.04
N LYS A 46 0.67 16.09 -8.45
CA LYS A 46 0.22 15.80 -9.82
C LYS A 46 -0.77 16.83 -10.33
N CYS A 47 -0.78 17.03 -11.63
CA CYS A 47 -1.78 17.84 -12.29
C CYS A 47 -3.15 17.20 -12.18
N VAL A 48 -4.15 17.95 -11.73
CA VAL A 48 -5.54 17.48 -11.64
C VAL A 48 -6.46 18.48 -12.32
N LEU A 49 -7.56 18.00 -12.90
CA LEU A 49 -8.69 18.86 -13.23
C LEU A 49 -9.30 19.34 -11.90
N ASN A 50 -9.94 20.51 -11.90
CA ASN A 50 -10.53 21.08 -10.70
C ASN A 50 -11.85 20.38 -10.28
N THR A 51 -11.83 19.04 -10.23
CA THR A 51 -12.95 18.17 -9.93
C THR A 51 -12.50 17.04 -8.98
N GLN A 52 -13.42 16.57 -8.14
CA GLN A 52 -13.16 15.47 -7.22
C GLN A 52 -12.78 14.17 -7.96
N ALA A 53 -13.47 13.89 -9.07
CA ALA A 53 -13.21 12.71 -9.89
C ALA A 53 -11.77 12.66 -10.44
N SER A 54 -11.21 13.81 -10.82
CA SER A 54 -9.82 13.90 -11.28
C SER A 54 -8.82 13.63 -10.15
N ILE A 55 -9.09 14.17 -8.96
CA ILE A 55 -8.26 13.90 -7.78
C ILE A 55 -8.26 12.39 -7.47
N GLU A 56 -9.42 11.75 -7.46
CA GLU A 56 -9.55 10.32 -7.19
C GLU A 56 -8.88 9.45 -8.27
N LYS A 57 -8.97 9.87 -9.54
CA LYS A 57 -8.29 9.21 -10.66
C LYS A 57 -6.77 9.28 -10.55
N CYS A 58 -6.22 10.44 -10.17
CA CYS A 58 -4.78 10.64 -10.07
C CYS A 58 -4.17 10.13 -8.75
N PHE A 59 -4.99 10.01 -7.71
CA PHE A 59 -4.64 9.54 -6.38
C PHE A 59 -5.56 8.39 -5.96
N PRO A 60 -5.51 7.25 -6.67
CA PRO A 60 -6.35 6.11 -6.34
C PRO A 60 -5.99 5.60 -4.96
N LYS A 61 -7.01 5.41 -4.13
CA LYS A 61 -6.83 4.81 -2.82
C LYS A 61 -6.46 3.33 -2.97
N LYS A 62 -5.55 2.88 -2.14
CA LYS A 62 -5.06 1.51 -2.07
C LYS A 62 -6.17 0.56 -1.61
N PRO A 63 -6.28 -0.63 -2.22
CA PRO A 63 -7.31 -1.61 -1.88
C PRO A 63 -7.06 -2.26 -0.51
N GLU A 64 -8.03 -3.04 -0.04
CA GLU A 64 -7.89 -3.89 1.14
C GLU A 64 -6.61 -4.75 1.06
N CYS A 65 -5.93 -4.90 2.19
CA CYS A 65 -4.67 -5.62 2.39
C CYS A 65 -3.43 -5.04 1.70
N ALA A 66 -3.55 -3.94 0.95
CA ALA A 66 -2.40 -3.22 0.41
C ALA A 66 -1.64 -2.47 1.52
N THR A 67 -0.32 -2.35 1.36
CA THR A 67 0.54 -1.64 2.32
C THR A 67 0.22 -0.15 2.38
N CYS A 68 0.06 0.38 3.58
CA CYS A 68 -0.25 1.78 3.82
C CYS A 68 0.71 2.40 4.84
N LYS A 69 0.81 3.73 4.82
CA LYS A 69 1.45 4.52 5.87
C LYS A 69 0.42 5.39 6.59
N ARG A 70 -0.67 5.76 5.93
CA ARG A 70 -1.77 6.58 6.48
C ARG A 70 -3.13 6.04 6.06
N SER A 71 -4.14 6.25 6.91
CA SER A 71 -5.52 5.83 6.63
C SER A 71 -6.14 6.51 5.40
N SER A 72 -5.70 7.72 5.05
CA SER A 72 -6.16 8.43 3.85
C SER A 72 -5.75 7.75 2.54
N GLU A 73 -4.73 6.91 2.56
CA GLU A 73 -4.31 6.13 1.40
C GLU A 73 -5.23 4.93 1.14
N CYS A 74 -6.04 4.51 2.12
CA CYS A 74 -6.81 3.28 2.05
C CYS A 74 -8.23 3.52 1.57
N SER A 75 -8.71 2.73 0.62
CA SER A 75 -10.11 2.78 0.18
C SER A 75 -11.06 2.39 1.31
N THR A 76 -10.58 1.57 2.24
CA THR A 76 -11.26 1.16 3.47
C THR A 76 -11.30 2.25 4.54
N GLY A 77 -10.55 3.34 4.37
CA GLY A 77 -10.46 4.44 5.34
C GLY A 77 -9.64 4.13 6.60
N LYS A 78 -8.99 2.96 6.69
CA LYS A 78 -8.20 2.58 7.87
C LYS A 78 -6.91 1.86 7.47
N CYS A 79 -5.80 2.40 7.95
CA CYS A 79 -4.48 1.78 7.90
C CYS A 79 -4.17 1.17 9.27
N TRP A 80 -3.93 -0.14 9.33
CA TRP A 80 -3.72 -0.86 10.59
C TRP A 80 -2.62 -1.91 10.45
N GLY A 81 -1.88 -2.15 11.52
CA GLY A 81 -0.81 -3.13 11.58
C GLY A 81 0.19 -2.79 12.67
N THR A 82 1.35 -3.44 12.60
CA THR A 82 2.47 -3.18 13.52
C THR A 82 3.77 -3.19 12.73
N GLU A 83 4.85 -2.62 13.28
CA GLU A 83 6.20 -2.67 12.70
C GLU A 83 6.59 -4.10 12.25
N ALA A 84 6.27 -5.11 13.07
CA ALA A 84 6.61 -6.51 12.79
C ALA A 84 5.80 -7.14 11.64
N LEU A 85 4.56 -6.70 11.43
CA LEU A 85 3.63 -7.26 10.43
C LEU A 85 3.51 -6.39 9.17
N GLY A 86 4.00 -5.15 9.23
CA GLY A 86 3.68 -4.09 8.28
C GLY A 86 2.28 -3.52 8.51
N TYR A 87 2.07 -2.29 8.02
CA TYR A 87 0.77 -1.63 8.03
C TYR A 87 0.01 -1.88 6.73
N LYS A 88 -1.26 -2.25 6.82
CA LYS A 88 -2.12 -2.56 5.67
C LYS A 88 -3.48 -1.88 5.78
N CYS A 89 -4.08 -1.62 4.63
CA CYS A 89 -5.46 -1.15 4.54
C CYS A 89 -6.42 -2.26 4.97
N VAL A 90 -7.27 -1.99 5.95
CA VAL A 90 -8.27 -2.96 6.46
C VAL A 90 -9.61 -2.28 6.64
N PHE A 91 -10.71 -3.03 6.54
CA PHE A 91 -11.99 -2.58 7.06
C PHE A 91 -12.01 -2.68 8.59
N ASN A 92 -12.93 -1.96 9.24
CA ASN A 92 -13.09 -2.04 10.68
C ASN A 92 -13.87 -3.31 11.10
N THR A 93 -13.43 -4.47 10.61
CA THR A 93 -14.04 -5.77 10.89
C THR A 93 -12.94 -6.79 11.17
N THR A 94 -13.21 -7.73 12.08
CA THR A 94 -12.26 -8.80 12.43
C THR A 94 -11.90 -9.63 11.20
N ALA A 95 -12.88 -9.96 10.35
CA ALA A 95 -12.67 -10.73 9.13
C ALA A 95 -11.68 -10.06 8.16
N SER A 96 -11.73 -8.72 8.02
CA SER A 96 -10.79 -7.99 7.17
C SER A 96 -9.38 -8.00 7.74
N ILE A 97 -9.25 -7.83 9.06
CA ILE A 97 -7.96 -7.89 9.74
C ILE A 97 -7.35 -9.29 9.57
N GLU A 98 -8.09 -10.36 9.81
CA GLU A 98 -7.61 -11.74 9.65
C GLU A 98 -7.26 -12.07 8.19
N LYS A 99 -8.05 -11.57 7.23
CA LYS A 99 -7.76 -11.70 5.79
C LYS A 99 -6.44 -11.04 5.40
N CYS A 100 -6.15 -9.85 5.94
CA CYS A 100 -4.94 -9.11 5.60
C CYS A 100 -3.69 -9.53 6.39
N PHE A 101 -3.91 -10.13 7.55
CA PHE A 101 -2.88 -10.64 8.46
C PHE A 101 -3.14 -12.12 8.76
N PRO A 102 -3.00 -13.00 7.76
CA PRO A 102 -3.21 -14.42 7.97
C PRO A 102 -2.19 -14.95 8.97
N LYS A 103 -2.69 -15.75 9.92
CA LYS A 103 -1.84 -16.40 10.91
C LYS A 103 -0.95 -17.43 10.23
N LYS A 104 0.32 -17.45 10.62
CA LYS A 104 1.35 -18.37 10.19
C LYS A 104 1.04 -19.78 10.70
N PRO A 105 1.24 -20.82 9.88
CA PRO A 105 0.99 -22.20 10.28
C PRO A 105 2.01 -22.69 11.31
N GLU A 106 1.77 -23.88 11.86
CA GLU A 106 2.72 -24.60 12.71
C GLU A 106 4.11 -24.69 12.06
N CYS A 107 5.16 -24.60 12.87
CA CYS A 107 6.59 -24.59 12.52
C CYS A 107 7.09 -23.40 11.68
N ALA A 108 6.22 -22.48 11.27
CA ALA A 108 6.61 -21.24 10.60
C ALA A 108 7.32 -20.28 11.57
N THR A 109 8.26 -19.49 11.05
CA THR A 109 9.01 -18.52 11.86
C THR A 109 8.12 -17.39 12.36
N CYS A 110 8.20 -17.10 13.65
CA CYS A 110 7.40 -16.07 14.31
C CYS A 110 8.27 -15.16 15.17
N THR A 111 7.72 -14.00 15.52
CA THR A 111 8.28 -13.09 16.52
C THR A 111 7.31 -12.84 17.67
N ARG A 112 6.01 -13.06 17.44
CA ARG A 112 4.94 -12.93 18.43
C ARG A 112 3.93 -14.06 18.28
N SER A 113 3.35 -14.47 19.40
CA SER A 113 2.31 -15.51 19.45
C SER A 113 1.05 -15.15 18.65
N SER A 114 0.72 -13.87 18.52
CA SER A 114 -0.42 -13.39 17.73
C SER A 114 -0.29 -13.69 16.24
N GLU A 115 0.93 -13.94 15.75
CA GLU A 115 1.17 -14.30 14.36
C GLU A 115 0.88 -15.77 14.08
N CYS A 116 0.78 -16.63 15.10
CA CYS A 116 0.70 -18.07 14.94
C CYS A 116 -0.75 -18.56 14.97
N SER A 117 -1.13 -19.44 14.04
CA SER A 117 -2.45 -20.09 14.05
C SER A 117 -2.64 -20.94 15.30
N THR A 118 -1.54 -21.47 15.83
CA THR A 118 -1.45 -22.21 17.09
C THR A 118 -1.59 -21.33 18.33
N GLY A 119 -1.50 -20.01 18.18
CA GLY A 119 -1.56 -19.05 19.29
C GLY A 119 -0.29 -18.99 20.15
N LYS A 120 0.80 -19.69 19.78
CA LYS A 120 2.06 -19.70 20.54
C LYS A 120 3.27 -19.64 19.63
N CYS A 121 4.13 -18.65 19.89
CA CYS A 121 5.45 -18.51 19.29
C CYS A 121 6.50 -18.93 20.32
N TRP A 122 7.26 -20.00 20.04
CA TRP A 122 8.20 -20.59 20.98
C TRP A 122 9.57 -20.82 20.34
N GLY A 123 10.62 -20.67 21.14
CA GLY A 123 11.99 -20.89 20.73
C GLY A 123 12.95 -19.98 21.48
N THR A 124 14.19 -19.93 21.00
CA THR A 124 15.24 -19.05 21.54
C THR A 124 16.03 -18.44 20.40
N SER A 125 16.81 -17.38 20.68
CA SER A 125 17.68 -16.77 19.68
C SER A 125 18.71 -17.74 19.07
N LYS A 126 19.03 -18.85 19.73
CA LYS A 126 19.95 -19.88 19.22
C LYS A 126 19.26 -20.85 18.25
N ILE A 127 18.00 -21.20 18.50
CA ILE A 127 17.27 -22.23 17.73
C ILE A 127 16.26 -21.63 16.73
N GLY A 128 15.98 -20.33 16.84
CA GLY A 128 14.92 -19.63 16.12
C GLY A 128 13.57 -19.75 16.80
N TYR A 129 12.68 -18.79 16.56
CA TYR A 129 11.31 -18.78 17.07
C TYR A 129 10.36 -19.34 16.03
N LYS A 130 9.51 -20.30 16.43
CA LYS A 130 8.53 -20.96 15.55
C LYS A 130 7.16 -21.04 16.19
N CYS A 131 6.12 -21.05 15.35
CA CYS A 131 4.76 -21.32 15.79
C CYS A 131 4.61 -22.79 16.22
N VAL A 132 4.19 -23.04 17.45
CA VAL A 132 3.99 -24.40 17.99
C VAL A 132 2.66 -24.47 18.72
N TYR A 133 2.07 -25.66 18.84
CA TYR A 133 1.01 -25.90 19.82
C TYR A 133 1.61 -26.03 21.22
N ASP A 134 0.78 -25.88 22.24
CA ASP A 134 1.21 -26.04 23.64
C ASP A 134 1.27 -27.53 24.03
N ASN A 135 2.07 -28.30 23.28
CA ASN A 135 2.35 -29.71 23.55
C ASN A 135 3.77 -30.08 23.08
N PRO A 136 4.40 -31.09 23.71
CA PRO A 136 5.76 -31.50 23.39
C PRO A 136 5.89 -32.03 21.95
N GLU A 137 4.89 -32.73 21.43
CA GLU A 137 4.92 -33.28 20.06
C GLU A 137 5.10 -32.20 18.99
N SER A 138 4.43 -31.05 19.14
CA SER A 138 4.57 -29.91 18.25
C SER A 138 5.94 -29.26 18.36
N ILE A 139 6.49 -29.18 19.59
CA ILE A 139 7.84 -28.65 19.81
C ILE A 139 8.88 -29.55 19.14
N ASP A 140 8.84 -30.87 19.38
CA ASP A 140 9.75 -31.83 18.76
C ASP A 140 9.64 -31.83 17.24
N LYS A 141 8.41 -31.76 16.71
CA LYS A 141 8.14 -31.65 15.26
C LYS A 141 8.78 -30.42 14.64
N CYS A 142 8.70 -29.27 15.30
CA CYS A 142 9.24 -28.02 14.79
C CYS A 142 10.74 -27.81 15.05
N PHE A 143 11.31 -28.56 16.01
CA PHE A 143 12.72 -28.48 16.42
C PHE A 143 13.42 -29.85 16.49
N PRO A 144 13.40 -30.67 15.42
CA PRO A 144 13.89 -32.06 15.45
C PRO A 144 15.42 -32.19 15.65
N LYS A 145 16.18 -31.11 15.50
CA LYS A 145 17.64 -31.08 15.70
C LYS A 145 18.07 -30.70 17.11
N TYR A 146 17.12 -30.39 17.99
CA TYR A 146 17.37 -29.87 19.33
C TYR A 146 16.63 -30.69 20.39
N HIS A 147 16.64 -32.02 20.27
CA HIS A 147 16.24 -32.89 21.38
C HIS A 147 17.04 -32.49 22.62
N LEU A 148 16.35 -31.89 23.60
CA LEU A 148 16.87 -31.50 24.90
C LEU A 148 16.96 -32.72 25.81
#